data_AF-W7UN85-F1
#
_entry.id   AF-W7UN85-F1
#
_cell.length_a   1.000
_cell.length_b   1.000
_cell.length_c   1.000
_cell.angle_alpha   90.00
_cell.angle_beta   90.00
_cell.angle_gamma   90.00
#
_symmetry.space_group_name_H-M   'P 1'
#
loop_
_entity.id
_entity.type
_entity.pdbx_description
1 polymer ?
#
loop_
_entity_poly.entity_id
_entity_poly.type
_entity_poly.pdbx_seq_one_letter_code
_entity_poly.pdbx_strand_id
1 'polypeptide(L)'
;MEINKLKRDTVERLRKVKKDNGLTNSQIMDMLEKNNCYISEATIKKIFSENNDPGSFKYQSTIVPLADVLLDMFNDDSGSDDIAALKALIHDKNEMISILVVKNEEIRADYEKRLSHLQKQIGMLEDHLIFREKQIDKKDEIISKLLNKLIDCPGSCTMKL
;
A
#
# COMPACT_ATOMS: atom_id res chain seq x y z
N MET A 1 -15.78 19.57 -18.65
CA MET A 1 -15.48 20.59 -19.69
C MET A 1 -14.02 21.02 -19.63
N GLU A 2 -13.43 21.13 -18.44
CA GLU A 2 -12.02 21.52 -18.24
C GLU A 2 -10.99 20.47 -18.72
N ILE A 3 -11.22 19.18 -18.49
CA ILE A 3 -10.25 18.14 -18.88
C ILE A 3 -10.07 18.01 -20.40
N ASN A 4 -11.13 18.24 -21.18
CA ASN A 4 -11.04 18.19 -22.65
C ASN A 4 -10.33 19.41 -23.21
N LYS A 5 -10.47 20.57 -22.55
CA LYS A 5 -9.69 21.77 -22.88
C LYS A 5 -8.22 21.53 -22.58
N LEU A 6 -7.89 21.05 -21.37
CA LEU A 6 -6.53 20.70 -20.97
C LEU A 6 -5.87 19.71 -21.94
N LYS A 7 -6.57 18.62 -22.31
CA LYS A 7 -6.06 17.65 -23.31
C LYS A 7 -5.71 18.30 -24.64
N ARG A 8 -6.59 19.17 -25.15
CA ARG A 8 -6.38 19.88 -26.43
C ARG A 8 -5.16 20.79 -26.33
N ASP A 9 -5.11 21.62 -25.30
CA ASP A 9 -4.03 22.57 -25.07
C ASP A 9 -2.68 21.84 -24.95
N THR A 10 -2.60 20.74 -24.19
CA THR A 10 -1.35 19.96 -24.04
C THR A 10 -0.88 19.33 -25.34
N VAL A 11 -1.79 18.74 -26.14
CA VAL A 11 -1.43 18.12 -27.42
C VAL A 11 -1.00 19.16 -28.46
N GLU A 12 -1.63 20.34 -28.48
CA GLU A 12 -1.21 21.45 -29.33
C GLU A 12 0.19 21.94 -28.96
N ARG A 13 0.49 22.06 -27.67
CA ARG A 13 1.85 22.38 -27.18
C ARG A 13 2.87 21.32 -27.61
N LEU A 14 2.55 20.04 -27.45
CA LEU A 14 3.40 18.94 -27.91
C LEU A 14 3.68 19.03 -29.42
N ARG A 15 2.66 19.29 -30.23
CA ARG A 15 2.81 19.47 -31.69
C ARG A 15 3.70 20.68 -32.02
N LYS A 16 3.56 21.77 -31.27
CA LYS A 16 4.39 22.96 -31.40
C LYS A 16 5.85 22.66 -31.05
N VAL A 17 6.14 22.05 -29.90
CA VAL A 17 7.50 21.65 -29.50
C VAL A 17 8.14 20.75 -30.55
N LYS A 18 7.40 19.76 -31.08
CA LYS A 18 7.89 18.91 -32.16
C LYS A 18 8.27 19.71 -33.41
N LYS A 19 7.42 20.64 -33.83
CA LYS A 19 7.63 21.47 -35.02
C LYS A 19 8.80 22.44 -34.83
N ASP A 20 8.83 23.13 -33.70
CA ASP A 20 9.81 24.17 -33.39
C ASP A 20 11.23 23.58 -33.24
N ASN A 21 11.33 22.35 -32.73
CA ASN A 21 12.61 21.64 -32.56
C ASN A 21 12.92 20.65 -33.69
N GLY A 22 12.10 20.59 -34.75
CA GLY A 22 12.34 19.71 -35.91
C GLY A 22 12.38 18.21 -35.57
N LEU A 23 11.67 17.77 -34.53
CA LEU A 23 11.75 16.39 -34.03
C LEU A 23 11.02 15.41 -34.94
N THR A 24 11.69 14.30 -35.27
CA THR A 24 11.07 13.16 -35.95
C THR A 24 10.33 12.26 -34.96
N ASN A 25 9.35 11.50 -35.45
CA ASN A 25 8.64 10.53 -34.59
C ASN A 25 9.60 9.46 -34.01
N SER A 26 10.66 9.08 -34.74
CA SER A 26 11.67 8.14 -34.25
C SER A 26 12.43 8.72 -33.06
N GLN A 27 12.88 9.97 -33.14
CA GLN A 27 13.57 10.63 -32.03
C GLN A 27 12.68 10.75 -30.79
N ILE A 28 11.38 11.02 -30.97
CA ILE A 28 10.42 11.06 -29.86
C ILE A 28 10.28 9.67 -29.21
N MET A 29 10.21 8.60 -30.01
CA MET A 29 10.19 7.22 -29.50
C MET A 29 11.45 6.91 -28.69
N ASP A 30 12.63 7.26 -29.22
CA ASP A 30 13.91 7.04 -28.53
C ASP A 30 13.98 7.81 -27.21
N MET A 31 13.44 9.03 -27.16
CA MET A 31 13.38 9.86 -25.94
C MET A 31 12.41 9.26 -24.90
N LEU A 32 11.26 8.75 -25.34
CA LEU A 32 10.32 8.06 -24.45
C LEU A 32 10.93 6.80 -23.86
N GLU A 33 11.62 5.99 -24.68
CA GLU A 33 12.26 4.76 -24.25
C GLU A 33 13.38 5.03 -23.21
N LYS A 34 14.20 6.06 -23.43
CA LYS A 34 15.21 6.50 -22.45
C LYS A 34 14.62 6.92 -21.10
N ASN A 35 13.38 7.40 -21.10
CA ASN A 35 12.65 7.79 -19.89
C ASN A 35 11.71 6.69 -19.37
N ASN A 36 11.91 5.42 -19.78
CA ASN A 36 11.09 4.27 -19.40
C ASN A 36 9.58 4.42 -19.70
N CYS A 37 9.25 5.21 -20.72
CA CYS A 37 7.88 5.44 -21.17
C CYS A 37 7.61 4.69 -22.49
N TYR A 38 6.52 3.92 -22.55
CA TYR A 38 6.17 3.13 -23.74
C TYR A 38 4.85 3.58 -24.34
N ILE A 39 4.90 4.19 -25.51
CA ILE A 39 3.75 4.54 -26.33
C ILE A 39 3.94 3.93 -27.71
N SER A 40 2.89 3.31 -28.27
CA SER A 40 2.98 2.70 -29.59
C SER A 40 3.28 3.75 -30.68
N GLU A 41 4.11 3.41 -31.65
CA GLU A 41 4.45 4.28 -32.77
C GLU A 41 3.20 4.78 -33.53
N ALA A 42 2.18 3.92 -33.66
CA ALA A 42 0.90 4.27 -34.26
C ALA A 42 0.18 5.38 -33.47
N THR A 43 0.24 5.34 -32.14
CA THR A 43 -0.33 6.38 -31.28
C THR A 43 0.44 7.69 -31.42
N ILE A 44 1.78 7.65 -31.48
CA ILE A 44 2.61 8.84 -31.71
C ILE A 44 2.29 9.49 -33.06
N LYS A 45 2.24 8.68 -34.12
CA LYS A 45 1.86 9.16 -35.46
C LYS A 45 0.50 9.85 -35.45
N LYS A 46 -0.49 9.29 -34.73
CA LYS A 46 -1.83 9.88 -34.59
C LYS A 46 -1.79 11.20 -33.83
N ILE A 47 -1.11 11.27 -32.68
CA ILE A 47 -1.04 12.48 -31.86
C ILE A 47 -0.43 13.64 -32.63
N PHE A 48 0.67 13.39 -33.34
CA PHE A 48 1.37 14.43 -34.10
C PHE A 48 0.86 14.63 -35.53
N SER A 49 -0.24 13.97 -35.91
CA SER A 49 -0.94 14.25 -37.17
C SER A 49 -2.01 15.33 -36.97
N GLU A 50 -2.20 16.20 -37.96
CA GLU A 50 -3.19 17.28 -37.90
C GLU A 50 -4.64 16.78 -38.02
N ASN A 51 -4.83 15.56 -38.56
CA ASN A 51 -6.15 15.00 -38.87
C ASN A 51 -6.88 14.36 -37.68
N ASN A 52 -6.28 14.31 -36.49
CA ASN A 52 -6.88 13.68 -35.31
C ASN A 52 -7.25 14.71 -34.23
N ASP A 53 -8.47 14.59 -33.70
CA ASP A 53 -8.96 15.44 -32.59
C ASP A 53 -8.09 15.21 -31.34
N PRO A 54 -7.40 16.23 -30.83
CA PRO A 54 -6.60 16.13 -29.63
C PRO A 54 -7.38 15.66 -28.37
N GLY A 55 -8.70 15.87 -28.33
CA GLY A 55 -9.55 15.41 -27.22
C GLY A 55 -9.74 13.89 -27.15
N SER A 56 -9.47 13.17 -28.24
CA SER A 56 -9.71 11.71 -28.37
C SER A 56 -8.68 10.84 -27.63
N PHE A 57 -7.52 11.41 -27.26
CA PHE A 57 -6.46 10.65 -26.61
C PHE A 57 -6.69 10.50 -25.11
N LYS A 58 -6.20 9.40 -24.53
CA LYS A 58 -6.21 9.17 -23.08
C LYS A 58 -5.19 10.07 -22.42
N TYR A 59 -5.60 10.81 -21.38
CA TYR A 59 -4.72 11.78 -20.73
C TYR A 59 -3.54 11.09 -20.03
N GLN A 60 -3.81 10.18 -19.08
CA GLN A 60 -2.74 9.60 -18.25
C GLN A 60 -1.86 8.59 -18.95
N SER A 61 -2.41 7.78 -19.85
CA SER A 61 -1.64 6.72 -20.50
C SER A 61 -0.94 7.18 -21.78
N THR A 62 -1.10 8.44 -22.20
CA THR A 62 -0.62 8.87 -23.51
C THR A 62 -0.17 10.32 -23.55
N ILE A 63 -1.00 11.27 -23.10
CA ILE A 63 -0.63 12.69 -23.14
C ILE A 63 0.42 13.01 -22.07
N VAL A 64 0.24 12.52 -20.84
CA VAL A 64 1.16 12.80 -19.72
C VAL A 64 2.59 12.30 -20.00
N PRO A 65 2.84 11.04 -20.40
CA PRO A 65 4.22 10.60 -20.66
C PRO A 65 4.89 11.36 -21.82
N LEU A 66 4.12 11.82 -22.81
CA LEU A 66 4.66 12.69 -23.87
C LEU A 66 4.98 14.10 -23.35
N ALA A 67 4.12 14.65 -22.49
CA ALA A 67 4.32 15.96 -21.88
C ALA A 67 5.55 15.97 -20.97
N ASP A 68 5.67 14.97 -20.10
CA ASP A 68 6.79 14.83 -19.15
C ASP A 68 8.14 14.66 -19.86
N VAL A 69 8.17 14.11 -21.08
CA VAL A 69 9.41 13.97 -21.85
C VAL A 69 9.67 15.18 -22.73
N LEU A 70 8.68 15.64 -23.49
CA LEU A 70 8.91 16.67 -24.51
C LEU A 70 8.75 18.09 -23.97
N LEU A 71 7.82 18.35 -23.06
CA LEU A 71 7.62 19.71 -22.54
C LEU A 71 8.64 20.04 -21.45
N ASP A 72 9.04 19.06 -20.64
CA ASP A 72 10.09 19.25 -19.62
C ASP A 72 11.49 19.35 -20.24
N MET A 73 11.82 18.59 -21.28
CA MET A 73 13.16 18.65 -21.91
C MET A 73 13.40 19.95 -22.68
N PHE A 74 12.36 20.51 -23.29
CA PHE A 74 12.49 21.68 -24.15
C PHE A 74 12.11 22.98 -23.46
N ASN A 75 11.98 22.96 -22.12
CA ASN A 75 11.56 24.10 -21.29
C ASN A 75 10.56 24.96 -22.04
N ASP A 76 9.39 24.38 -22.38
CA ASP A 76 8.30 25.19 -22.88
C ASP A 76 7.81 26.07 -21.72
N ASP A 77 8.57 27.15 -21.46
CA ASP A 77 8.41 28.21 -20.47
C ASP A 77 7.12 29.02 -20.68
N SER A 78 6.24 28.56 -21.57
CA SER A 78 4.86 29.02 -21.67
C SER A 78 4.00 28.61 -20.47
N GLY A 79 4.57 27.93 -19.46
CA GLY A 79 3.93 27.64 -18.19
C GLY A 79 4.73 28.17 -16.98
N SER A 80 4.44 29.44 -16.63
CA SER A 80 4.51 30.12 -15.32
C SER A 80 5.38 29.50 -14.22
N ASP A 81 6.17 30.32 -13.50
CA ASP A 81 6.87 30.00 -12.25
C ASP A 81 6.06 29.13 -11.26
N ASP A 82 4.73 29.18 -11.35
CA ASP A 82 3.78 28.31 -10.66
C ASP A 82 4.02 26.80 -10.89
N ILE A 83 4.43 26.37 -12.08
CA ILE A 83 4.68 24.95 -12.38
C ILE A 83 5.95 24.46 -11.69
N ALA A 84 7.01 25.27 -11.67
CA ALA A 84 8.23 24.96 -10.94
C ALA A 84 7.97 24.89 -9.43
N ALA A 85 7.19 25.84 -8.89
CA ALA A 85 6.74 25.82 -7.50
C ALA A 85 5.89 24.57 -7.19
N LEU A 86 4.98 24.17 -8.09
CA LEU A 86 4.20 22.95 -7.94
C LEU A 86 5.06 21.68 -7.96
N LYS A 87 6.08 21.61 -8.84
CA LYS A 87 7.02 20.48 -8.87
C LYS A 87 7.82 20.38 -7.57
N ALA A 88 8.31 21.50 -7.03
CA ALA A 88 8.99 21.52 -5.73
C ALA A 88 8.07 21.06 -4.59
N LEU A 89 6.83 21.55 -4.57
CA LEU A 89 5.84 21.18 -3.56
C LEU A 89 5.45 19.69 -3.64
N ILE A 90 5.35 19.12 -4.85
CA ILE A 90 5.12 17.69 -5.06
C ILE A 90 6.32 16.88 -4.55
N HIS A 91 7.55 17.32 -4.82
CA HIS A 91 8.76 16.69 -4.32
C HIS A 91 8.78 16.62 -2.79
N ASP A 92 8.56 17.75 -2.11
CA ASP A 92 8.55 17.83 -0.65
C ASP A 92 7.44 16.95 -0.04
N LYS A 93 6.26 16.92 -0.67
CA LYS A 93 5.17 16.04 -0.25
C LYS A 93 5.53 14.57 -0.39
N ASN A 94 6.21 14.18 -1.48
CA ASN A 94 6.63 12.81 -1.68
C ASN A 94 7.69 12.38 -0.65
N GLU A 95 8.62 13.26 -0.31
CA GLU A 95 9.60 13.01 0.76
C GLU A 95 8.90 12.84 2.11
N MET A 96 7.95 13.72 2.44
CA MET A 96 7.14 13.60 3.66
C MET A 96 6.34 12.29 3.69
N ILE A 97 5.74 11.88 2.56
CA ILE A 97 5.04 10.60 2.44
C ILE A 97 6.00 9.45 2.72
N SER A 98 7.21 9.47 2.15
CA SER A 98 8.22 8.44 2.40
C SER A 98 8.57 8.31 3.89
N ILE A 99 8.80 9.44 4.57
CA ILE A 99 9.07 9.46 6.01
C ILE A 99 7.89 8.88 6.81
N LEU A 100 6.65 9.23 6.44
CA LEU A 100 5.45 8.72 7.11
C LEU A 100 5.22 7.23 6.86
N VAL A 101 5.61 6.71 5.69
CA VAL A 101 5.57 5.27 5.39
C VAL A 101 6.54 4.53 6.31
N VAL A 102 7.78 4.98 6.40
CA VAL A 102 8.79 4.37 7.30
C VAL A 102 8.30 4.36 8.75
N LYS A 103 7.79 5.50 9.26
CA LYS A 103 7.24 5.57 10.62
C LYS A 103 6.06 4.63 10.84
N ASN A 104 5.18 4.46 9.84
CA ASN A 104 4.07 3.51 9.95
C ASN A 104 4.58 2.06 10.00
N GLU A 105 5.60 1.72 9.24
CA GLU A 105 6.21 0.39 9.27
C GLU A 105 6.86 0.10 10.62
N GLU A 106 7.57 1.07 11.22
CA GLU A 106 8.14 0.96 12.56
C GLU A 106 7.05 0.74 13.63
N ILE A 107 5.97 1.52 13.56
CA ILE A 107 4.83 1.37 14.47
C ILE A 107 4.17 -0.01 14.30
N ARG A 108 3.98 -0.46 13.06
CA ARG A 108 3.40 -1.78 12.77
C ARG A 108 4.27 -2.89 13.34
N ALA A 109 5.58 -2.82 13.16
CA ALA A 109 6.52 -3.79 13.69
C ALA A 109 6.50 -3.85 15.22
N ASP A 110 6.37 -2.72 15.91
CA ASP A 110 6.22 -2.69 17.38
C ASP A 110 4.91 -3.36 17.83
N TYR A 111 3.79 -3.04 17.16
CA TYR A 111 2.51 -3.68 17.45
C TYR A 111 2.53 -5.20 17.21
N GLU A 112 3.11 -5.66 16.12
CA GLU A 112 3.28 -7.10 15.82
C GLU A 112 4.08 -7.80 16.93
N LYS A 113 5.15 -7.17 17.43
CA LYS A 113 5.95 -7.67 18.55
C LYS A 113 5.13 -7.79 19.83
N ARG A 114 4.37 -6.75 20.17
CA ARG A 114 3.50 -6.74 21.37
C ARG A 114 2.40 -7.80 21.27
N LEU A 115 1.77 -7.93 20.11
CA LEU A 115 0.76 -8.96 19.85
C LEU A 115 1.34 -10.36 20.04
N SER A 116 2.53 -10.64 19.49
CA SER A 116 3.18 -11.94 19.70
C SER A 116 3.46 -12.20 21.18
N HIS A 117 3.90 -11.19 21.92
CA HIS A 117 4.17 -11.35 23.36
C HIS A 117 2.89 -11.67 24.14
N LEU A 118 1.81 -10.93 23.88
CA LEU A 118 0.52 -11.15 24.53
C LEU A 118 -0.06 -12.53 24.18
N GLN A 119 0.04 -12.96 22.93
CA GLN A 119 -0.40 -14.31 22.52
C GLN A 119 0.36 -15.41 23.27
N LYS A 120 1.66 -15.25 23.50
CA LYS A 120 2.44 -16.21 24.31
C LYS A 120 1.97 -16.22 25.77
N GLN A 121 1.71 -15.04 26.35
CA GLN A 121 1.20 -14.97 27.72
C GLN A 121 -0.18 -15.64 27.85
N ILE A 122 -1.07 -15.43 26.88
CA ILE A 122 -2.38 -16.09 26.83
C ILE A 122 -2.21 -17.61 26.80
N GLY A 123 -1.37 -18.14 25.91
CA GLY A 123 -1.12 -19.58 25.83
C GLY A 123 -0.57 -20.17 27.15
N MET A 124 0.35 -19.47 27.81
CA MET A 124 0.85 -19.90 29.13
C MET A 124 -0.24 -19.92 30.21
N LEU A 125 -1.15 -18.94 30.20
CA LEU A 125 -2.26 -18.87 31.14
C LEU A 125 -3.29 -19.97 30.86
N GLU A 126 -3.58 -20.26 29.59
CA GLU A 126 -4.45 -21.36 29.17
C GLU A 126 -3.89 -22.72 29.63
N ASP A 127 -2.58 -22.96 29.43
CA ASP A 127 -1.92 -24.18 29.91
C ASP A 127 -1.99 -24.31 31.44
N HIS A 128 -1.80 -23.20 32.16
CA HIS A 128 -1.94 -23.17 33.61
C HIS A 128 -3.37 -23.47 34.07
N LEU A 129 -4.39 -22.96 33.37
CA LEU A 129 -5.79 -23.26 33.67
C LEU A 129 -6.08 -24.75 33.47
N ILE A 130 -5.69 -25.32 32.34
CA ILE A 130 -5.86 -26.75 32.04
C ILE A 130 -5.18 -27.62 33.11
N PHE A 131 -3.98 -27.25 33.54
CA PHE A 131 -3.29 -27.98 34.60
C PHE A 131 -4.04 -27.91 35.94
N ARG A 132 -4.58 -26.73 36.29
CA ARG A 132 -5.36 -26.54 37.52
C ARG A 132 -6.68 -27.30 37.49
N GLU A 133 -7.39 -27.31 36.36
CA GLU A 133 -8.61 -28.11 36.17
C GLU A 133 -8.33 -29.60 36.41
N LYS A 134 -7.28 -30.15 35.80
CA LYS A 134 -6.88 -31.55 36.02
C LYS A 134 -6.53 -31.86 37.49
N GLN A 135 -5.97 -30.90 38.21
CA GLN A 135 -5.68 -31.06 39.64
C GLN A 135 -6.96 -31.05 40.49
N ILE A 136 -7.96 -30.25 40.11
CA ILE A 136 -9.27 -30.22 40.75
C ILE A 136 -9.97 -31.57 40.52
N ASP A 137 -10.05 -32.04 39.27
CA ASP A 137 -10.69 -33.31 38.94
C ASP A 137 -10.10 -34.49 39.75
N LYS A 138 -8.77 -34.53 39.88
CA LYS A 138 -8.08 -35.55 40.70
C LYS A 138 -8.43 -35.45 42.18
N LYS A 139 -8.53 -34.23 42.71
CA LYS A 139 -8.90 -34.03 44.12
C LYS A 139 -10.35 -34.43 44.35
N ASP A 140 -11.24 -34.09 43.43
CA ASP A 140 -12.66 -34.47 43.49
C ASP A 140 -12.81 -35.99 43.44
N GLU A 141 -12.07 -36.68 42.58
CA GLU A 141 -12.07 -38.16 42.53
C GLU A 141 -11.59 -38.78 43.87
N ILE A 142 -10.54 -38.22 44.48
CA ILE A 142 -10.06 -38.66 45.80
C ILE A 142 -11.12 -38.42 46.87
N ILE A 143 -11.74 -37.25 46.88
CA ILE A 143 -12.81 -36.90 47.83
C ILE A 143 -13.98 -37.86 47.67
N SER A 144 -14.44 -38.13 46.45
CA SER A 144 -15.52 -39.10 46.19
C SER A 144 -15.15 -40.50 46.70
N LYS A 145 -13.92 -40.97 46.48
CA LYS A 145 -13.45 -42.27 47.02
C LYS A 145 -13.44 -42.30 48.55
N LEU A 146 -13.02 -41.21 49.20
CA LEU A 146 -13.00 -41.11 50.66
C LEU A 146 -14.42 -41.07 51.24
N LEU A 147 -15.33 -40.31 50.62
CA LEU A 147 -16.74 -40.25 51.01
C LEU A 147 -17.41 -41.62 50.87
N ASN A 148 -17.19 -42.32 49.76
CA ASN A 148 -17.73 -43.67 49.57
C ASN A 148 -17.20 -44.64 50.63
N LYS A 149 -15.90 -44.61 50.96
CA LYS A 149 -15.34 -45.44 52.05
C LYS A 149 -15.94 -45.15 53.42
N LEU A 150 -16.30 -43.89 53.71
CA LEU A 150 -16.98 -43.53 54.96
C LEU A 150 -18.41 -44.07 55.01
N ILE A 151 -19.11 -44.04 53.88
CA ILE A 151 -20.47 -44.57 53.75
C ILE A 151 -20.48 -46.10 53.80
N ASP A 152 -19.49 -46.74 53.17
CA ASP A 152 -19.34 -48.21 53.09
C ASP A 152 -18.71 -48.83 54.36
N CYS A 153 -18.45 -48.04 55.41
CA CYS A 153 -17.94 -48.52 56.69
C CYS A 153 -19.05 -48.48 57.77
N PRO A 154 -20.02 -49.42 57.77
CA PRO A 154 -20.99 -49.53 58.84
C PRO A 154 -20.33 -50.19 60.06
N GLY A 155 -19.86 -49.36 60.99
CA GLY A 155 -19.68 -49.76 62.39
C GLY A 155 -18.45 -50.64 62.70
N SER A 156 -17.39 -49.99 63.18
CA SER A 156 -16.44 -50.60 64.13
C SER A 156 -15.81 -49.53 65.01
N CYS A 157 -16.65 -48.80 65.76
CA CYS A 157 -16.20 -48.05 66.94
C CYS A 157 -17.41 -47.73 67.84
N THR A 158 -18.23 -48.74 68.15
CA THR A 158 -19.00 -48.73 69.40
C THR A 158 -18.23 -49.58 70.40
N MET A 159 -17.57 -48.91 71.35
CA MET A 159 -16.98 -49.55 72.53
C MET A 159 -18.07 -50.39 73.20
N LYS A 160 -17.82 -51.69 73.36
CA LYS A 160 -18.53 -52.50 74.35
C LYS A 160 -17.97 -52.13 75.73
N LEU A 161 -18.77 -51.43 76.53
CA LEU A 161 -18.69 -51.40 77.99
C LEU A 161 -19.84 -52.25 78.52
#